data_AF-A0A540WWY1-F1
#
_entry.id   AF-A0A540WWY1-F1
#
_cell.length_a   1.000
_cell.length_b   1.000
_cell.length_c   1.000
_cell.angle_alpha   90.00
_cell.angle_beta   90.00
_cell.angle_gamma   90.00
#
_symmetry.space_group_name_H-M   'P 1'
#
loop_
_entity.id
_entity.type
_entity.pdbx_description
1 polymer ?
#
loop_
_entity_poly.entity_id
_entity_poly.type
_entity_poly.pdbx_seq_one_letter_code
_entity_poly.pdbx_strand_id
1 'polypeptide(L)'
;MDLGSTPSGRVSAFLRGFGTWVDGAHSARVQELIERLAQRPYDDFAVRDLAELGPHARHAGGVLVEHLASEGWDMRITAALALGLIQYAEATDALIAQLEDGPDWRRVHASARALGLLYAERAIESLERIAARHWYPPVKEAASQAVRVIRGEEEYPAGRTNSVFFAHEHAGASLTATSRPFLDLGPDELPAVFLAQRTYSAEVFDMGEYPSRVKKRNQRPQCGLRVSDGYLLGASRGEWGGELVHQRDDATETHILYTHVVGIHRLGPHIIVATGLAHLGGNTGRLYRVFAQGETFDVEPWRQLPGAPQGSGWLADGRLYISCFGGAVLVSPEGDFEMADSGMLPAK
;
A
#
# COMPACT_ATOMS: atom_id res chain seq x y z
N MET A 1 26.22 -13.67 49.38
CA MET A 1 26.61 -13.29 48.00
C MET A 1 25.73 -14.11 47.09
N ASP A 2 24.63 -13.52 46.67
CA ASP A 2 23.76 -14.08 45.65
C ASP A 2 23.36 -12.87 44.80
N LEU A 3 23.94 -12.79 43.60
CA LEU A 3 23.65 -11.74 42.62
C LEU A 3 23.07 -12.45 41.42
N GLY A 4 21.82 -12.08 41.14
CA GLY A 4 20.96 -12.69 40.14
C GLY A 4 21.57 -12.70 38.74
N SER A 5 21.36 -13.82 38.07
CA SER A 5 21.60 -14.03 36.66
C SER A 5 20.56 -13.28 35.82
N THR A 6 21.00 -12.24 35.10
CA THR A 6 20.27 -11.66 33.97
C THR A 6 20.31 -12.61 32.76
N PRO A 7 19.22 -12.79 32.00
CA PRO A 7 19.22 -13.63 30.81
C PRO A 7 19.73 -12.85 29.59
N SER A 8 21.05 -12.65 29.48
CA SER A 8 21.67 -12.23 28.21
C SER A 8 22.10 -13.48 27.45
N GLY A 9 21.28 -13.96 26.51
CA GLY A 9 21.64 -15.20 25.82
C GLY A 9 20.66 -15.69 24.77
N ARG A 10 20.16 -14.82 23.89
CA ARG A 10 19.53 -15.23 22.63
C ARG A 10 19.93 -14.26 21.51
N VAL A 11 21.22 -14.30 21.16
CA VAL A 11 21.66 -13.82 19.84
C VAL A 11 21.66 -15.03 18.93
N SER A 12 20.88 -14.95 17.85
CA SER A 12 20.77 -15.93 16.77
C SER A 12 22.14 -16.47 16.33
N ALA A 13 22.18 -17.77 16.03
CA ALA A 13 23.34 -18.51 15.55
C ALA A 13 23.73 -18.14 14.10
N PHE A 14 24.00 -16.86 13.84
CA PHE A 14 24.49 -16.36 12.56
C PHE A 14 25.98 -15.96 12.59
N LEU A 15 26.61 -15.88 13.76
CA LEU A 15 27.94 -15.29 13.91
C LEU A 15 28.94 -16.24 14.59
N ARG A 16 29.57 -17.12 13.81
CA ARG A 16 30.92 -17.63 14.13
C ARG A 16 31.72 -17.87 12.85
N GLY A 17 32.67 -16.97 12.57
CA GLY A 17 33.83 -17.24 11.71
C GLY A 17 34.23 -16.08 10.81
N PHE A 18 35.48 -15.62 10.96
CA PHE A 18 36.26 -14.71 10.09
C PHE A 18 36.12 -13.20 10.33
N GLY A 19 36.79 -12.72 11.38
CA GLY A 19 36.93 -11.29 11.72
C GLY A 19 38.00 -10.53 10.92
N THR A 20 37.74 -9.23 10.79
CA THR A 20 38.57 -8.11 10.29
C THR A 20 38.59 -7.81 8.79
N TRP A 21 38.73 -8.78 7.88
CA TRP A 21 38.73 -8.49 6.42
C TRP A 21 37.33 -8.31 5.82
N VAL A 22 36.36 -9.10 6.31
CA VAL A 22 34.95 -9.03 5.88
C VAL A 22 34.28 -7.76 6.41
N ASP A 23 34.64 -7.31 7.62
CA ASP A 23 34.10 -6.10 8.25
C ASP A 23 34.47 -4.82 7.47
N GLY A 24 35.69 -4.74 6.94
CA GLY A 24 36.15 -3.58 6.14
C GLY A 24 35.43 -3.46 4.80
N ALA A 25 35.19 -4.59 4.11
CA ALA A 25 34.45 -4.63 2.85
C ALA A 25 32.97 -4.26 3.05
N HIS A 26 32.34 -4.74 4.13
CA HIS A 26 30.98 -4.34 4.48
C HIS A 26 30.88 -2.85 4.81
N SER A 27 31.81 -2.30 5.60
CA SER A 27 31.83 -0.88 5.92
C SER A 27 31.92 0.01 4.68
N ALA A 28 32.82 -0.32 3.74
CA ALA A 28 32.93 0.42 2.46
C ALA A 28 31.64 0.33 1.62
N ARG A 29 31.02 -0.86 1.56
CA ARG A 29 29.76 -1.05 0.82
C ARG A 29 28.60 -0.28 1.45
N VAL A 30 28.50 -0.25 2.79
CA VAL A 30 27.45 0.52 3.48
C VAL A 30 27.62 2.02 3.19
N GLN A 31 28.85 2.52 3.25
CA GLN A 31 29.14 3.93 2.95
C GLN A 31 28.78 4.30 1.50
N GLU A 32 29.12 3.45 0.52
CA GLU A 32 28.73 3.62 -0.89
C GLU A 32 27.20 3.70 -1.05
N LEU A 33 26.46 2.84 -0.35
CA LEU A 33 24.99 2.81 -0.40
C LEU A 33 24.36 4.05 0.26
N ILE A 34 24.93 4.54 1.36
CA ILE A 34 24.51 5.80 2.00
C ILE A 34 24.73 6.98 1.05
N GLU A 35 25.89 7.06 0.39
CA GLU A 35 26.19 8.12 -0.58
C GLU A 35 25.27 8.06 -1.80
N ARG A 36 24.92 6.85 -2.25
CA ARG A 36 23.93 6.64 -3.31
C ARG A 36 22.54 7.13 -2.90
N LEU A 37 22.12 6.87 -1.66
CA LEU A 37 20.84 7.37 -1.13
C LEU A 37 20.83 8.90 -1.01
N ALA A 38 21.94 9.52 -0.62
CA ALA A 38 22.07 10.97 -0.58
C ALA A 38 21.91 11.61 -1.98
N GLN A 39 22.38 10.93 -3.03
CA GLN A 39 22.22 11.37 -4.42
C GLN A 39 20.87 11.01 -5.04
N ARG A 40 20.26 9.91 -4.57
CA ARG A 40 18.99 9.35 -5.06
C ARG A 40 18.09 8.98 -3.88
N PRO A 41 17.37 9.95 -3.30
CA PRO A 41 16.57 9.72 -2.09
C PRO A 41 15.40 8.74 -2.24
N TYR A 42 15.08 8.34 -3.48
CA TYR A 42 14.01 7.38 -3.81
C TYR A 42 14.56 6.03 -4.30
N ASP A 43 15.84 5.74 -4.07
CA ASP A 43 16.48 4.49 -4.49
C ASP A 43 16.17 3.34 -3.51
N ASP A 44 15.01 2.71 -3.70
CA ASP A 44 14.54 1.60 -2.85
C ASP A 44 15.47 0.38 -2.92
N PHE A 45 16.12 0.15 -4.05
CA PHE A 45 17.14 -0.89 -4.19
C PHE A 45 18.32 -0.66 -3.26
N ALA A 46 18.82 0.57 -3.11
CA ALA A 46 19.91 0.85 -2.17
C ALA A 46 19.51 0.55 -0.72
N VAL A 47 18.25 0.82 -0.32
CA VAL A 47 17.73 0.47 1.00
C VAL A 47 17.62 -1.05 1.19
N ARG A 48 17.20 -1.79 0.15
CA ARG A 48 17.16 -3.25 0.17
C ARG A 48 18.54 -3.87 0.28
N ASP A 49 19.52 -3.34 -0.47
CA ASP A 49 20.91 -3.75 -0.40
C ASP A 49 21.47 -3.54 1.02
N LEU A 50 21.17 -2.41 1.67
CA LEU A 50 21.53 -2.19 3.08
C LEU A 50 20.90 -3.25 4.01
N ALA A 51 19.64 -3.58 3.79
CA ALA A 51 18.95 -4.59 4.60
C ALA A 51 19.51 -6.01 4.40
N GLU A 52 19.99 -6.35 3.20
CA GLU A 52 20.66 -7.63 2.92
C GLU A 52 21.99 -7.78 3.68
N LEU A 53 22.66 -6.67 4.01
CA LEU A 53 23.85 -6.66 4.85
C LEU A 53 23.53 -6.88 6.34
N GLY A 54 22.25 -6.82 6.73
CA GLY A 54 21.79 -7.08 8.08
C GLY A 54 22.49 -6.20 9.14
N PRO A 55 22.88 -6.75 10.30
CA PRO A 55 23.50 -5.97 11.38
C PRO A 55 24.78 -5.22 11.00
N HIS A 56 25.49 -5.62 9.94
CA HIS A 56 26.67 -4.89 9.47
C HIS A 56 26.32 -3.49 8.94
N ALA A 57 25.10 -3.27 8.47
CA ALA A 57 24.59 -1.98 8.01
C ALA A 57 23.89 -1.16 9.12
N ARG A 58 23.97 -1.58 10.40
CA ARG A 58 23.30 -0.89 11.51
C ARG A 58 23.60 0.61 11.57
N HIS A 59 24.81 1.03 11.22
CA HIS A 59 25.19 2.45 11.23
C HIS A 59 24.54 3.29 10.13
N ALA A 60 23.91 2.67 9.12
CA ALA A 60 23.04 3.37 8.15
C ALA A 60 21.66 3.71 8.74
N GLY A 61 21.32 3.20 9.92
CA GLY A 61 19.98 3.32 10.49
C GLY A 61 19.49 4.76 10.66
N GLY A 62 20.38 5.69 11.02
CA GLY A 62 20.02 7.12 11.12
C GLY A 62 19.49 7.69 9.80
N VAL A 63 20.14 7.36 8.68
CA VAL A 63 19.70 7.76 7.33
C VAL A 63 18.35 7.11 7.00
N LEU A 64 18.18 5.82 7.32
CA LEU A 64 16.92 5.12 7.03
C LEU A 64 15.73 5.63 7.86
N VAL A 65 15.95 6.17 9.06
CA VAL A 65 14.89 6.81 9.84
C VAL A 65 14.31 8.02 9.11
N GLU A 66 15.12 8.81 8.41
CA GLU A 66 14.65 9.95 7.61
C GLU A 66 13.70 9.50 6.47
N HIS A 67 13.97 8.33 5.88
CA HIS A 67 13.13 7.76 4.82
C HIS A 67 11.77 7.23 5.29
N LEU A 68 11.52 7.10 6.60
CA LEU A 68 10.18 6.81 7.13
C LEU A 68 9.18 7.94 6.81
N ALA A 69 9.67 9.16 6.54
CA ALA A 69 8.88 10.32 6.15
C ALA A 69 8.99 10.67 4.65
N SER A 70 9.57 9.78 3.83
CA SER A 70 9.71 9.99 2.38
C SER A 70 8.36 10.26 1.70
N GLU A 71 8.31 11.12 0.70
CA GLU A 71 7.10 11.32 -0.13
C GLU A 71 6.70 10.03 -0.87
N GLY A 72 7.70 9.22 -1.25
CA GLY A 72 7.52 7.93 -1.90
C GLY A 72 6.92 6.89 -0.95
N TRP A 73 5.73 6.40 -1.26
CA TRP A 73 5.00 5.45 -0.42
C TRP A 73 5.78 4.15 -0.20
N ASP A 74 6.37 3.60 -1.27
CA ASP A 74 7.11 2.33 -1.19
C ASP A 74 8.47 2.50 -0.48
N MET A 75 9.04 3.71 -0.54
CA MET A 75 10.26 4.04 0.21
C MET A 75 10.02 3.98 1.72
N ARG A 76 8.88 4.50 2.22
CA ARG A 76 8.53 4.42 3.65
C ARG A 76 8.43 2.99 4.15
N ILE A 77 7.78 2.11 3.37
CA ILE A 77 7.63 0.68 3.68
C ILE A 77 9.00 -0.01 3.69
N THR A 78 9.82 0.27 2.66
CA THR A 78 11.15 -0.31 2.50
C THR A 78 12.08 0.12 3.64
N ALA A 79 12.06 1.39 4.02
CA ALA A 79 12.83 1.92 5.15
C ALA A 79 12.45 1.26 6.48
N ALA A 80 11.15 1.13 6.77
CA ALA A 80 10.68 0.49 8.00
C ALA A 80 11.17 -0.96 8.12
N LEU A 81 11.03 -1.76 7.07
CA LEU A 81 11.51 -3.15 7.05
C LEU A 81 13.04 -3.23 7.17
N ALA A 82 13.76 -2.36 6.45
CA ALA A 82 15.22 -2.32 6.50
C ALA A 82 15.73 -2.03 7.91
N LEU A 83 15.14 -1.08 8.64
CA LEU A 83 15.48 -0.77 10.03
C LEU A 83 15.40 -2.00 10.96
N GLY A 84 14.37 -2.84 10.78
CA GLY A 84 14.25 -4.12 11.49
C GLY A 84 15.33 -5.13 11.10
N LEU A 85 15.60 -5.26 9.80
CA LEU A 85 16.58 -6.22 9.27
C LEU A 85 18.03 -5.87 9.65
N ILE A 86 18.37 -4.58 9.69
CA ILE A 86 19.70 -4.10 10.14
C ILE A 86 19.83 -4.04 11.67
N GLN A 87 18.78 -4.39 12.41
CA GLN A 87 18.76 -4.40 13.88
C GLN A 87 19.07 -3.02 14.50
N TYR A 88 18.50 -1.94 13.93
CA TYR A 88 18.67 -0.57 14.43
C TYR A 88 17.61 -0.24 15.51
N ALA A 89 17.88 -0.66 16.74
CA ALA A 89 16.98 -0.50 17.88
C ALA A 89 16.57 0.96 18.18
N GLU A 90 17.42 1.93 17.85
CA GLU A 90 17.17 3.36 18.02
C GLU A 90 15.97 3.86 17.21
N ALA A 91 15.54 3.14 16.15
CA ALA A 91 14.34 3.47 15.39
C ALA A 91 13.02 3.04 16.06
N THR A 92 13.06 2.36 17.23
CA THR A 92 11.85 1.82 17.88
C THR A 92 10.74 2.87 18.02
N ASP A 93 11.06 4.07 18.53
CA ASP A 93 10.04 5.10 18.77
C ASP A 93 9.48 5.66 17.45
N ALA A 94 10.33 5.80 16.42
CA ALA A 94 9.90 6.22 15.09
C ALA A 94 8.98 5.17 14.44
N LEU A 95 9.27 3.87 14.62
CA LEU A 95 8.45 2.77 14.12
C LEU A 95 7.12 2.64 14.88
N ILE A 96 7.10 2.87 16.20
CA ILE A 96 5.86 2.94 17.00
C ILE A 96 4.97 4.07 16.47
N ALA A 97 5.53 5.25 16.19
CA ALA A 97 4.76 6.36 15.62
C ALA A 97 4.12 6.00 14.26
N GLN A 98 4.78 5.15 13.44
CA GLN A 98 4.19 4.68 12.18
C GLN A 98 3.03 3.67 12.36
N LEU A 99 2.82 3.10 13.55
CA LEU A 99 1.65 2.24 13.84
C LEU A 99 0.38 3.05 14.08
N GLU A 100 0.53 4.22 14.69
CA GLU A 100 -0.59 5.02 15.20
C GLU A 100 -1.11 6.04 14.18
N ASP A 101 -0.30 6.30 13.16
CA ASP A 101 -0.59 7.24 12.10
C ASP A 101 -0.74 6.50 10.77
N GLY A 102 -1.72 6.86 9.95
CA GLY A 102 -1.65 6.68 8.50
C GLY A 102 -2.77 5.91 7.80
N PRO A 103 -3.24 6.40 6.64
CA PRO A 103 -4.27 5.75 5.81
C PRO A 103 -3.76 4.54 4.99
N ASP A 104 -2.49 4.15 5.15
CA ASP A 104 -1.87 3.04 4.43
C ASP A 104 -1.51 1.90 5.38
N TRP A 105 -2.33 0.86 5.31
CA TRP A 105 -2.19 -0.34 6.12
C TRP A 105 -0.82 -1.04 5.91
N ARG A 106 -0.18 -0.88 4.74
CA ARG A 106 1.11 -1.51 4.41
C ARG A 106 2.23 -0.95 5.29
N ARG A 107 2.14 0.33 5.65
CA ARG A 107 3.05 1.00 6.59
C ARG A 107 2.93 0.40 7.98
N VAL A 108 1.70 0.27 8.48
CA VAL A 108 1.43 -0.34 9.79
C VAL A 108 1.92 -1.78 9.82
N HIS A 109 1.64 -2.55 8.76
CA HIS A 109 2.13 -3.92 8.59
C HIS A 109 3.67 -4.02 8.63
N ALA A 110 4.36 -3.15 7.87
CA ALA A 110 5.81 -3.12 7.81
C ALA A 110 6.44 -2.74 9.16
N SER A 111 5.91 -1.71 9.82
CA SER A 111 6.40 -1.27 11.13
C SER A 111 6.16 -2.32 12.21
N ALA A 112 5.00 -2.99 12.21
CA ALA A 112 4.73 -4.09 13.15
C ALA A 112 5.76 -5.21 13.01
N ARG A 113 6.06 -5.61 11.76
CA ARG A 113 7.08 -6.62 11.49
C ARG A 113 8.49 -6.15 11.89
N ALA A 114 8.83 -4.89 11.59
CA ALA A 114 10.12 -4.32 11.96
C ALA A 114 10.32 -4.30 13.49
N LEU A 115 9.30 -3.93 14.25
CA LEU A 115 9.32 -3.93 15.71
C LEU A 115 9.47 -5.35 16.29
N GLY A 116 8.83 -6.35 15.67
CA GLY A 116 9.06 -7.75 15.98
C GLY A 116 10.51 -8.18 15.73
N LEU A 117 11.09 -7.80 14.58
CA LEU A 117 12.48 -8.10 14.23
C LEU A 117 13.48 -7.47 15.21
N LEU A 118 13.16 -6.29 15.74
CA LEU A 118 13.97 -5.59 16.75
C LEU A 118 13.79 -6.14 18.17
N TYR A 119 12.87 -7.09 18.41
CA TYR A 119 12.47 -7.51 19.74
C TYR A 119 12.09 -6.32 20.65
N ALA A 120 11.37 -5.34 20.09
CA ALA A 120 11.09 -4.07 20.74
C ALA A 120 10.00 -4.21 21.83
N GLU A 121 10.37 -4.59 23.06
CA GLU A 121 9.45 -4.73 24.20
C GLU A 121 8.57 -3.49 24.45
N ARG A 122 9.13 -2.29 24.22
CA ARG A 122 8.41 -1.02 24.36
C ARG A 122 7.21 -0.89 23.40
N ALA A 123 7.17 -1.67 22.32
CA ALA A 123 6.09 -1.61 21.34
C ALA A 123 4.92 -2.56 21.64
N ILE A 124 5.01 -3.43 22.66
CA ILE A 124 4.01 -4.47 22.93
C ILE A 124 2.60 -3.87 23.06
N GLU A 125 2.43 -2.79 23.84
CA GLU A 125 1.11 -2.18 24.05
C GLU A 125 0.51 -1.66 22.74
N SER A 126 1.29 -0.94 21.92
CA SER A 126 0.83 -0.44 20.64
C SER A 126 0.53 -1.57 19.66
N LEU A 127 1.34 -2.64 19.63
CA LEU A 127 1.09 -3.81 18.80
C LEU A 127 -0.19 -4.56 19.22
N GLU A 128 -0.43 -4.76 20.51
CA GLU A 128 -1.66 -5.39 21.03
C GLU A 128 -2.90 -4.58 20.66
N ARG A 129 -2.80 -3.24 20.69
CA ARG A 129 -3.88 -2.34 20.24
C ARG A 129 -4.18 -2.52 18.75
N ILE A 130 -3.15 -2.59 17.91
CA ILE A 130 -3.29 -2.83 16.46
C ILE A 130 -3.89 -4.22 16.20
N ALA A 131 -3.38 -5.25 16.88
CA ALA A 131 -3.89 -6.63 16.80
C ALA A 131 -5.39 -6.71 17.12
N ALA A 132 -5.86 -5.95 18.11
CA ALA A 132 -7.28 -5.93 18.47
C ALA A 132 -8.14 -5.16 17.47
N ARG A 133 -7.69 -3.98 17.02
CA ARG A 133 -8.58 -2.95 16.45
C ARG A 133 -8.41 -2.66 14.96
N HIS A 134 -7.28 -3.01 14.35
CA HIS A 134 -7.03 -2.62 12.95
C HIS A 134 -8.02 -3.29 11.99
N TRP A 135 -8.64 -2.56 11.07
CA TRP A 135 -9.70 -3.11 10.20
C TRP A 135 -9.24 -4.29 9.31
N TYR A 136 -7.97 -4.29 8.88
CA TYR A 136 -7.43 -5.29 7.96
C TYR A 136 -6.80 -6.50 8.69
N PRO A 137 -7.30 -7.74 8.51
CA PRO A 137 -6.82 -8.93 9.21
C PRO A 137 -5.32 -9.24 9.10
N PRO A 138 -4.66 -9.08 7.93
CA PRO A 138 -3.22 -9.32 7.83
C PRO A 138 -2.37 -8.38 8.68
N VAL A 139 -2.85 -7.15 8.93
CA VAL A 139 -2.18 -6.23 9.88
C VAL A 139 -2.37 -6.70 11.31
N LYS A 140 -3.58 -7.18 11.67
CA LYS A 140 -3.83 -7.77 12.98
C LYS A 140 -2.90 -8.96 13.25
N GLU A 141 -2.73 -9.84 12.25
CA GLU A 141 -1.86 -11.01 12.37
C GLU A 141 -0.39 -10.59 12.46
N ALA A 142 0.08 -9.65 11.62
CA ALA A 142 1.45 -9.16 11.69
C ALA A 142 1.79 -8.57 13.07
N ALA A 143 0.87 -7.80 13.67
CA ALA A 143 1.03 -7.26 15.01
C ALA A 143 1.01 -8.36 16.09
N SER A 144 0.10 -9.33 15.98
CA SER A 144 0.03 -10.48 16.90
C SER A 144 1.29 -11.32 16.85
N GLN A 145 1.79 -11.63 15.66
CA GLN A 145 3.04 -12.34 15.43
C GLN A 145 4.23 -11.57 16.02
N ALA A 146 4.29 -10.25 15.79
CA ALA A 146 5.36 -9.42 16.38
C ALA A 146 5.36 -9.50 17.91
N VAL A 147 4.20 -9.47 18.58
CA VAL A 147 4.11 -9.66 20.04
C VAL A 147 4.64 -11.04 20.47
N ARG A 148 4.24 -12.11 19.79
CA ARG A 148 4.72 -13.47 20.10
C ARG A 148 6.24 -13.59 19.91
N VAL A 149 6.78 -12.97 18.86
CA VAL A 149 8.23 -12.91 18.62
C VAL A 149 8.97 -12.14 19.71
N ILE A 150 8.46 -10.97 20.10
CA ILE A 150 9.05 -10.15 21.17
C ILE A 150 9.06 -10.92 22.50
N ARG A 151 8.01 -11.71 22.79
CA ARG A 151 7.92 -12.57 23.98
C ARG A 151 8.77 -13.85 23.89
N GLY A 152 9.36 -14.15 22.75
CA GLY A 152 10.12 -15.37 22.51
C GLY A 152 9.26 -16.63 22.43
N GLU A 153 7.96 -16.47 22.12
CA GLU A 153 6.99 -17.55 21.91
C GLU A 153 7.03 -18.07 20.46
N GLU A 154 7.50 -17.23 19.53
CA GLU A 154 7.63 -17.53 18.11
C GLU A 154 8.94 -16.93 17.57
N GLU A 155 9.44 -17.44 16.45
CA GLU A 155 10.53 -16.82 15.69
C GLU A 155 10.05 -16.55 14.26
N TYR A 156 10.51 -15.45 13.66
CA TYR A 156 10.27 -15.26 12.23
C TYR A 156 11.00 -16.34 11.43
N PRO A 157 10.39 -16.88 10.36
CA PRO A 157 11.05 -17.88 9.53
C PRO A 157 12.33 -17.31 8.92
N ALA A 158 13.38 -18.14 8.86
CA ALA A 158 14.59 -17.83 8.12
C ALA A 158 14.25 -17.75 6.61
N GLY A 159 13.92 -16.55 6.15
CA GLY A 159 13.56 -16.25 4.76
C GLY A 159 14.64 -15.44 4.05
N ARG A 160 14.59 -15.39 2.71
CA ARG A 160 15.39 -14.44 1.93
C ARG A 160 14.88 -13.02 2.20
N THR A 161 15.76 -12.05 2.36
CA THR A 161 15.42 -10.64 2.61
C THR A 161 14.38 -10.09 1.63
N ASN A 162 14.47 -10.47 0.35
CA ASN A 162 13.50 -10.05 -0.67
C ASN A 162 12.06 -10.48 -0.40
N SER A 163 11.79 -11.65 0.19
CA SER A 163 10.42 -12.05 0.50
C SER A 163 9.79 -11.19 1.60
N VAL A 164 10.62 -10.54 2.43
CA VAL A 164 10.14 -9.62 3.49
C VAL A 164 9.60 -8.33 2.88
N PHE A 165 10.25 -7.79 1.85
CA PHE A 165 9.83 -6.55 1.19
C PHE A 165 8.50 -6.70 0.44
N PHE A 166 8.25 -7.86 -0.16
CA PHE A 166 7.02 -8.14 -0.92
C PHE A 166 5.91 -8.82 -0.08
N ALA A 167 6.12 -9.05 1.21
CA ALA A 167 5.15 -9.75 2.06
C ALA A 167 3.76 -9.07 2.05
N HIS A 168 3.74 -7.75 1.92
CA HIS A 168 2.50 -6.99 1.87
C HIS A 168 1.69 -7.22 0.58
N GLU A 169 2.33 -7.49 -0.58
CA GLU A 169 1.63 -7.69 -1.86
C GLU A 169 0.69 -8.91 -1.84
N HIS A 170 1.01 -9.87 -0.98
CA HIS A 170 0.27 -11.12 -0.78
C HIS A 170 -0.45 -11.20 0.57
N ALA A 171 -0.45 -10.14 1.37
CA ALA A 171 -0.95 -10.16 2.75
C ALA A 171 -2.39 -10.67 2.85
N GLY A 172 -3.24 -10.33 1.89
CA GLY A 172 -4.64 -10.75 1.84
C GLY A 172 -4.92 -11.98 0.97
N ALA A 173 -3.90 -12.72 0.51
CA ALA A 173 -4.11 -13.84 -0.42
C ALA A 173 -4.96 -14.98 0.16
N SER A 174 -5.01 -15.11 1.48
CA SER A 174 -5.84 -16.09 2.20
C SER A 174 -7.27 -15.61 2.46
N LEU A 175 -7.58 -14.33 2.22
CA LEU A 175 -8.91 -13.79 2.40
C LEU A 175 -9.78 -14.26 1.23
N THR A 176 -10.71 -15.17 1.54
CA THR A 176 -11.57 -15.82 0.55
C THR A 176 -12.43 -14.81 -0.18
N ALA A 177 -12.67 -15.06 -1.47
CA ALA A 177 -13.63 -14.28 -2.25
C ALA A 177 -15.04 -14.54 -1.69
N THR A 178 -15.63 -13.54 -1.05
CA THR A 178 -17.05 -13.54 -0.70
C THR A 178 -17.88 -13.62 -1.98
N SER A 179 -19.08 -14.21 -1.90
CA SER A 179 -20.02 -14.12 -3.00
C SER A 179 -20.29 -12.66 -3.32
N ARG A 180 -20.09 -12.25 -4.58
CA ARG A 180 -20.31 -10.86 -5.00
C ARG A 180 -21.77 -10.47 -4.71
N PRO A 181 -22.01 -9.39 -3.94
CA PRO A 181 -23.34 -8.90 -3.66
C PRO A 181 -23.95 -8.27 -4.91
N PHE A 182 -25.26 -8.04 -4.89
CA PHE A 182 -25.87 -7.11 -5.84
C PHE A 182 -25.39 -5.69 -5.52
N LEU A 183 -25.05 -4.93 -6.56
CA LEU A 183 -24.50 -3.58 -6.43
C LEU A 183 -25.39 -2.61 -7.20
N ASP A 184 -25.83 -1.57 -6.49
CA ASP A 184 -26.58 -0.46 -7.05
C ASP A 184 -25.65 0.63 -7.58
N LEU A 185 -26.18 1.43 -8.52
CA LEU A 185 -25.57 2.69 -8.91
C LEU A 185 -25.76 3.71 -7.81
N GLY A 186 -24.68 4.41 -7.48
CA GLY A 186 -24.71 5.50 -6.53
C GLY A 186 -25.35 6.77 -7.07
N PRO A 187 -25.50 7.79 -6.20
CA PRO A 187 -25.89 9.13 -6.63
C PRO A 187 -24.95 9.62 -7.75
N ASP A 188 -25.54 10.17 -8.81
CA ASP A 188 -24.86 10.71 -10.00
C ASP A 188 -24.07 9.70 -10.85
N GLU A 189 -24.03 8.42 -10.49
CA GLU A 189 -23.31 7.42 -11.27
C GLU A 189 -23.99 7.15 -12.61
N LEU A 190 -23.18 7.06 -13.66
CA LEU A 190 -23.66 6.94 -15.02
C LEU A 190 -23.95 5.47 -15.37
N PRO A 191 -25.14 5.15 -15.89
CA PRO A 191 -25.46 3.78 -16.26
C PRO A 191 -24.67 3.33 -17.49
N ALA A 192 -24.42 2.03 -17.62
CA ALA A 192 -23.65 1.44 -18.72
C ALA A 192 -24.17 1.84 -20.12
N VAL A 193 -25.48 2.00 -20.28
CA VAL A 193 -26.09 2.45 -21.54
C VAL A 193 -25.70 3.87 -21.94
N PHE A 194 -25.48 4.75 -20.95
CA PHE A 194 -25.01 6.11 -21.19
C PHE A 194 -23.51 6.09 -21.54
N LEU A 195 -22.71 5.34 -20.75
CA LEU A 195 -21.27 5.21 -20.98
C LEU A 195 -20.94 4.62 -22.36
N ALA A 196 -21.75 3.67 -22.84
CA ALA A 196 -21.59 3.05 -24.17
C ALA A 196 -21.71 4.04 -25.34
N GLN A 197 -22.37 5.18 -25.12
CA GLN A 197 -22.57 6.25 -26.11
C GLN A 197 -21.53 7.37 -25.99
N ARG A 198 -20.59 7.26 -25.04
CA ARG A 198 -19.54 8.25 -24.80
C ARG A 198 -18.20 7.78 -25.32
N THR A 199 -17.41 8.75 -25.75
CA THR A 199 -16.01 8.57 -26.08
C THR A 199 -15.22 9.79 -25.65
N TYR A 200 -13.94 9.59 -25.36
CA TYR A 200 -12.97 10.66 -25.15
C TYR A 200 -11.59 10.26 -25.69
N SER A 201 -10.72 11.22 -25.93
CA SER A 201 -9.35 10.95 -26.35
C SER A 201 -8.47 10.58 -25.16
N ALA A 202 -7.81 9.43 -25.21
CA ALA A 202 -6.83 9.04 -24.19
C ALA A 202 -5.52 8.54 -24.80
N GLU A 203 -4.46 8.70 -24.03
CA GLU A 203 -3.14 8.20 -24.35
C GLU A 203 -3.08 6.70 -24.03
N VAL A 204 -2.77 5.90 -25.06
CA VAL A 204 -2.67 4.44 -24.96
C VAL A 204 -1.28 4.00 -25.37
N PHE A 205 -0.72 3.05 -24.62
CA PHE A 205 0.54 2.40 -24.98
C PHE A 205 0.33 1.50 -26.22
N ASP A 206 1.01 1.84 -27.31
CA ASP A 206 1.03 1.03 -28.53
C ASP A 206 2.30 0.17 -28.57
N MET A 207 2.12 -1.14 -28.44
CA MET A 207 3.20 -2.15 -28.51
C MET A 207 3.42 -2.69 -29.93
N GLY A 208 2.66 -2.22 -30.93
CA GLY A 208 2.78 -2.67 -32.32
C GLY A 208 4.03 -2.13 -33.05
N GLU A 209 4.71 -1.13 -32.48
CA GLU A 209 5.95 -0.54 -33.00
C GLU A 209 6.96 -0.40 -31.86
N TYR A 210 8.23 -0.76 -32.10
CA TYR A 210 9.32 -0.55 -31.14
C TYR A 210 10.25 0.59 -31.63
N PRO A 211 10.63 1.56 -30.76
CA PRO A 211 10.23 1.69 -29.36
C PRO A 211 8.73 2.01 -29.22
N SER A 212 8.11 1.48 -28.17
CA SER A 212 6.69 1.67 -27.88
C SER A 212 6.32 3.15 -27.91
N ARG A 213 5.22 3.50 -28.56
CA ARG A 213 4.76 4.89 -28.69
C ARG A 213 3.45 5.08 -27.98
N VAL A 214 3.33 6.20 -27.26
CA VAL A 214 2.04 6.67 -26.76
C VAL A 214 1.25 7.23 -27.93
N LYS A 215 0.05 6.67 -28.19
CA LYS A 215 -0.86 7.18 -29.23
C LYS A 215 -2.17 7.63 -28.60
N LYS A 216 -2.67 8.78 -29.04
CA LYS A 216 -4.02 9.23 -28.70
C LYS A 216 -5.03 8.39 -29.48
N ARG A 217 -5.94 7.74 -28.76
CA ARG A 217 -7.02 6.93 -29.33
C ARG A 217 -8.31 7.26 -28.61
N ASN A 218 -9.42 7.25 -29.35
CA ASN A 218 -10.74 7.40 -28.74
C ASN A 218 -11.04 6.16 -27.89
N GLN A 219 -11.27 6.39 -26.60
CA GLN A 219 -11.63 5.38 -25.61
C GLN A 219 -13.08 5.52 -25.22
N ARG A 220 -13.65 4.41 -24.74
CA ARG A 220 -14.95 4.39 -24.08
C ARG A 220 -14.73 4.30 -22.57
N PRO A 221 -15.45 5.10 -21.77
CA PRO A 221 -15.41 4.96 -20.32
C PRO A 221 -16.01 3.62 -19.88
N GLN A 222 -15.50 3.09 -18.78
CA GLN A 222 -16.04 1.89 -18.11
C GLN A 222 -16.83 2.26 -16.86
N CYS A 223 -16.53 3.40 -16.25
CA CYS A 223 -17.29 3.99 -15.15
C CYS A 223 -17.40 5.50 -15.35
N GLY A 224 -18.36 6.13 -14.68
CA GLY A 224 -18.47 7.58 -14.72
C GLY A 224 -19.47 8.15 -13.72
N LEU A 225 -19.33 9.43 -13.45
CA LEU A 225 -20.11 10.19 -12.49
C LEU A 225 -20.47 11.55 -13.09
N ARG A 226 -21.74 11.96 -12.99
CA ARG A 226 -22.18 13.31 -13.33
C ARG A 226 -21.62 14.31 -12.32
N VAL A 227 -21.07 15.41 -12.84
CA VAL A 227 -20.65 16.59 -12.06
C VAL A 227 -21.37 17.82 -12.59
N SER A 228 -21.18 18.98 -11.95
CA SER A 228 -21.95 20.19 -12.23
C SER A 228 -21.86 20.67 -13.67
N ASP A 229 -20.69 20.56 -14.30
CA ASP A 229 -20.42 21.08 -15.64
C ASP A 229 -20.01 20.00 -16.65
N GLY A 230 -20.30 18.73 -16.36
CA GLY A 230 -19.88 17.62 -17.21
C GLY A 230 -19.91 16.27 -16.51
N TYR A 231 -18.90 15.45 -16.80
CA TYR A 231 -18.79 14.07 -16.34
C TYR A 231 -17.34 13.77 -15.97
N LEU A 232 -17.16 13.07 -14.85
CA LEU A 232 -15.93 12.35 -14.58
C LEU A 232 -16.06 10.96 -15.19
N LEU A 233 -15.09 10.59 -16.02
CA LEU A 233 -15.08 9.37 -16.81
C LEU A 233 -13.80 8.59 -16.53
N GLY A 234 -13.94 7.29 -16.27
CA GLY A 234 -12.82 6.44 -15.88
C GLY A 234 -12.75 5.15 -16.68
N ALA A 235 -11.54 4.68 -16.92
CA ALA A 235 -11.31 3.37 -17.51
C ALA A 235 -9.99 2.73 -17.05
N SER A 236 -9.99 1.40 -17.07
CA SER A 236 -8.82 0.55 -16.89
C SER A 236 -8.76 -0.49 -18.00
N ARG A 237 -7.62 -0.58 -18.67
CA ARG A 237 -7.38 -1.52 -19.78
C ARG A 237 -6.23 -2.47 -19.46
N GLY A 238 -6.04 -2.81 -18.19
CA GLY A 238 -4.90 -3.63 -17.76
C GLY A 238 -3.58 -2.96 -18.14
N GLU A 239 -2.61 -3.72 -18.66
CA GLU A 239 -1.31 -3.16 -19.06
C GLU A 239 -1.35 -2.08 -20.15
N TRP A 240 -2.51 -1.92 -20.82
CA TRP A 240 -2.69 -0.99 -21.93
C TRP A 240 -3.10 0.42 -21.47
N GLY A 241 -3.04 0.69 -20.16
CA GLY A 241 -3.27 1.99 -19.56
C GLY A 241 -4.63 2.16 -18.90
N GLY A 242 -4.85 3.34 -18.35
CA GLY A 242 -6.08 3.74 -17.70
C GLY A 242 -5.99 5.21 -17.32
N GLU A 243 -7.15 5.83 -17.12
CA GLU A 243 -7.23 7.25 -16.81
C GLU A 243 -8.50 7.63 -16.09
N LEU A 244 -8.44 8.80 -15.45
CA LEU A 244 -9.56 9.64 -15.04
C LEU A 244 -9.59 10.89 -15.93
N VAL A 245 -10.74 11.17 -16.55
CA VAL A 245 -10.94 12.31 -17.44
C VAL A 245 -12.17 13.10 -16.99
N HIS A 246 -12.06 14.42 -16.99
CA HIS A 246 -13.22 15.31 -16.96
C HIS A 246 -13.62 15.66 -18.38
N GLN A 247 -14.85 15.31 -18.77
CA GLN A 247 -15.46 15.73 -20.03
C GLN A 247 -16.59 16.72 -19.70
N ARG A 248 -16.39 17.99 -20.08
CA ARG A 248 -17.38 19.06 -19.90
C ARG A 248 -18.58 18.88 -20.82
N ASP A 249 -19.67 19.57 -20.53
CA ASP A 249 -20.88 19.57 -21.38
C ASP A 249 -20.64 20.11 -22.80
N ASP A 250 -19.62 20.95 -22.99
CA ASP A 250 -19.15 21.43 -24.29
C ASP A 250 -18.20 20.45 -25.02
N ALA A 251 -18.02 19.25 -24.46
CA ALA A 251 -17.10 18.20 -24.90
C ALA A 251 -15.60 18.51 -24.73
N THR A 252 -15.23 19.56 -23.98
CA THR A 252 -13.83 19.79 -23.60
C THR A 252 -13.35 18.67 -22.65
N GLU A 253 -12.19 18.10 -22.95
CA GLU A 253 -11.62 16.96 -22.23
C GLU A 253 -10.35 17.36 -21.48
N THR A 254 -10.31 17.08 -20.19
CA THR A 254 -9.13 17.29 -19.33
C THR A 254 -8.76 15.97 -18.65
N HIS A 255 -7.52 15.52 -18.86
CA HIS A 255 -6.97 14.37 -18.14
C HIS A 255 -6.61 14.78 -16.72
N ILE A 256 -7.07 14.02 -15.73
CA ILE A 256 -6.84 14.31 -14.32
C ILE A 256 -5.78 13.37 -13.74
N LEU A 257 -5.90 12.06 -14.03
CA LEU A 257 -5.03 11.05 -13.44
C LEU A 257 -4.74 9.94 -14.45
N TYR A 258 -3.46 9.62 -14.64
CA TYR A 258 -3.01 8.51 -15.48
C TYR A 258 -2.84 7.25 -14.62
N THR A 259 -3.96 6.58 -14.32
CA THR A 259 -3.97 5.32 -13.57
C THR A 259 -5.20 4.50 -13.90
N HIS A 260 -5.19 3.23 -13.54
CA HIS A 260 -6.26 2.28 -13.77
C HIS A 260 -7.49 2.60 -12.92
N VAL A 261 -8.47 3.31 -13.48
CA VAL A 261 -9.72 3.64 -12.79
C VAL A 261 -10.74 2.53 -12.98
N VAL A 262 -11.22 1.98 -11.87
CA VAL A 262 -12.18 0.87 -11.83
C VAL A 262 -13.57 1.32 -11.36
N GLY A 263 -13.66 2.40 -10.58
CA GLY A 263 -14.93 2.98 -10.14
C GLY A 263 -14.80 4.44 -9.71
N ILE A 264 -15.89 5.19 -9.83
CA ILE A 264 -16.01 6.60 -9.42
C ILE A 264 -17.33 6.73 -8.65
N HIS A 265 -17.26 7.18 -7.41
CA HIS A 265 -18.39 7.16 -6.49
C HIS A 265 -18.53 8.47 -5.73
N ARG A 266 -19.76 8.88 -5.43
CA ARG A 266 -20.04 10.00 -4.52
C ARG A 266 -20.21 9.50 -3.09
N LEU A 267 -19.25 9.80 -2.21
CA LEU A 267 -19.30 9.49 -0.79
C LEU A 267 -19.54 10.78 0.02
N GLY A 268 -20.80 11.04 0.35
CA GLY A 268 -21.20 12.30 0.98
C GLY A 268 -20.79 13.51 0.12
N PRO A 269 -20.03 14.47 0.66
CA PRO A 269 -19.55 15.63 -0.10
C PRO A 269 -18.34 15.32 -0.98
N HIS A 270 -17.79 14.11 -0.93
CA HIS A 270 -16.55 13.74 -1.59
C HIS A 270 -16.83 12.87 -2.83
N ILE A 271 -16.00 13.04 -3.84
CA ILE A 271 -15.92 12.11 -4.95
C ILE A 271 -14.68 11.25 -4.72
N ILE A 272 -14.85 9.94 -4.77
CA ILE A 272 -13.79 8.98 -4.57
C ILE A 272 -13.62 8.10 -5.80
N VAL A 273 -12.37 7.81 -6.14
CA VAL A 273 -12.00 7.07 -7.33
C VAL A 273 -11.21 5.85 -6.91
N ALA A 274 -11.75 4.67 -7.20
CA ALA A 274 -11.09 3.40 -6.94
C ALA A 274 -10.13 3.09 -8.09
N THR A 275 -8.83 2.99 -7.77
CA THR A 275 -7.78 2.77 -8.75
C THR A 275 -6.88 1.60 -8.38
N GLY A 276 -6.26 0.99 -9.40
CA GLY A 276 -5.24 -0.02 -9.17
C GLY A 276 -5.12 -1.07 -10.27
N LEU A 277 -4.01 -1.79 -10.24
CA LEU A 277 -3.70 -2.89 -11.16
C LEU A 277 -2.96 -4.01 -10.42
N ALA A 278 -3.32 -5.24 -10.76
CA ALA A 278 -2.56 -6.43 -10.38
C ALA A 278 -1.93 -7.03 -11.64
N HIS A 279 -0.60 -7.03 -11.73
CA HIS A 279 0.14 -7.57 -12.87
C HIS A 279 1.60 -7.91 -12.50
N LEU A 280 2.14 -9.01 -13.06
CA LEU A 280 3.53 -9.47 -12.87
C LEU A 280 4.09 -9.31 -11.45
N GLY A 281 3.41 -9.90 -10.46
CA GLY A 281 3.80 -9.85 -9.05
C GLY A 281 3.27 -8.64 -8.29
N GLY A 282 3.04 -7.51 -8.97
CA GLY A 282 2.45 -6.33 -8.36
C GLY A 282 0.96 -6.49 -8.06
N ASN A 283 0.52 -5.99 -6.92
CA ASN A 283 -0.88 -5.97 -6.50
C ASN A 283 -1.18 -4.64 -5.79
N THR A 284 -1.58 -3.62 -6.54
CA THR A 284 -1.73 -2.25 -6.01
C THR A 284 -3.15 -1.75 -6.18
N GLY A 285 -3.70 -1.15 -5.13
CA GLY A 285 -4.98 -0.45 -5.21
C GLY A 285 -5.10 0.67 -4.21
N ARG A 286 -5.77 1.76 -4.60
CA ARG A 286 -5.87 2.98 -3.80
C ARG A 286 -7.16 3.70 -4.11
N LEU A 287 -7.69 4.40 -3.10
CA LEU A 287 -8.71 5.41 -3.29
C LEU A 287 -8.07 6.78 -3.40
N TYR A 288 -8.47 7.51 -4.43
CA TYR A 288 -8.19 8.93 -4.57
C TYR A 288 -9.44 9.73 -4.25
N ARG A 289 -9.26 10.93 -3.73
CA ARG A 289 -10.32 11.90 -3.54
C ARG A 289 -10.18 12.99 -4.59
N VAL A 290 -11.29 13.30 -5.25
CA VAL A 290 -11.37 14.34 -6.28
C VAL A 290 -11.98 15.58 -5.66
N PHE A 291 -11.39 16.73 -5.96
CA PHE A 291 -11.93 18.03 -5.57
C PHE A 291 -11.83 19.03 -6.72
N ALA A 292 -12.77 19.97 -6.74
CA ALA A 292 -12.77 21.04 -7.74
C ALA A 292 -11.66 22.06 -7.41
N GLN A 293 -10.93 22.48 -8.44
CA GLN A 293 -9.93 23.53 -8.41
C GLN A 293 -10.25 24.53 -9.52
N GLY A 294 -11.11 25.51 -9.22
CA GLY A 294 -11.65 26.41 -10.24
C GLY A 294 -12.57 25.66 -11.21
N GLU A 295 -12.23 25.68 -12.50
CA GLU A 295 -12.97 24.94 -13.55
C GLU A 295 -12.39 23.54 -13.83
N THR A 296 -11.32 23.15 -13.15
CA THR A 296 -10.68 21.83 -13.29
C THR A 296 -10.88 20.99 -12.04
N PHE A 297 -10.51 19.71 -12.11
CA PHE A 297 -10.47 18.81 -10.97
C PHE A 297 -9.04 18.39 -10.69
N ASP A 298 -8.73 18.24 -9.41
CA ASP A 298 -7.47 17.68 -8.94
C ASP A 298 -7.75 16.49 -8.00
N VAL A 299 -6.72 15.69 -7.73
CA VAL A 299 -6.81 14.44 -6.97
C VAL A 299 -5.74 14.31 -5.90
N GLU A 300 -6.14 13.80 -4.74
CA GLU A 300 -5.22 13.44 -3.67
C GLU A 300 -5.36 11.96 -3.29
N PRO A 301 -4.26 11.24 -2.97
CA PRO A 301 -4.32 9.94 -2.32
C PRO A 301 -5.13 10.00 -1.02
N TRP A 302 -6.09 9.10 -0.84
CA TRP A 302 -6.95 9.11 0.36
C TRP A 302 -6.77 7.89 1.26
N ARG A 303 -6.88 6.67 0.70
CA ARG A 303 -6.80 5.40 1.44
C ARG A 303 -6.17 4.31 0.60
N GLN A 304 -5.32 3.47 1.21
CA GLN A 304 -4.76 2.31 0.52
C GLN A 304 -5.72 1.12 0.57
N LEU A 305 -6.02 0.51 -0.57
CA LEU A 305 -6.81 -0.72 -0.63
C LEU A 305 -5.92 -1.95 -0.33
N PRO A 306 -6.52 -3.10 0.09
CA PRO A 306 -5.82 -4.38 0.25
C PRO A 306 -5.04 -4.85 -0.99
N GLY A 307 -5.46 -4.39 -2.17
CA GLY A 307 -4.88 -4.69 -3.46
C GLY A 307 -5.73 -4.11 -4.58
N ALA A 308 -5.46 -4.51 -5.81
CA ALA A 308 -6.12 -3.90 -6.98
C ALA A 308 -7.63 -4.14 -6.96
N PRO A 309 -8.45 -3.08 -7.18
CA PRO A 309 -9.89 -3.24 -7.26
C PRO A 309 -10.28 -4.00 -8.54
N GLN A 310 -11.27 -4.86 -8.42
CA GLN A 310 -11.87 -5.64 -9.50
C GLN A 310 -13.26 -5.13 -9.89
N GLY A 311 -13.85 -4.27 -9.06
CA GLY A 311 -15.17 -3.69 -9.24
C GLY A 311 -15.66 -3.07 -7.93
N SER A 312 -16.56 -2.11 -8.03
CA SER A 312 -17.12 -1.39 -6.89
C SER A 312 -18.53 -0.90 -7.19
N GLY A 313 -19.30 -0.65 -6.15
CA GLY A 313 -20.69 -0.18 -6.24
C GLY A 313 -21.36 -0.19 -4.87
N TRP A 314 -22.61 0.23 -4.81
CA TRP A 314 -23.28 0.48 -3.53
C TRP A 314 -24.08 -0.73 -3.06
N LEU A 315 -24.01 -0.99 -1.76
CA LEU A 315 -24.95 -1.87 -1.09
C LEU A 315 -26.26 -1.11 -0.80
N ALA A 316 -27.36 -1.85 -0.67
CA ALA A 316 -28.67 -1.30 -0.36
C ALA A 316 -28.73 -0.55 0.99
N ASP A 317 -27.78 -0.80 1.90
CA ASP A 317 -27.64 -0.12 3.18
C ASP A 317 -26.81 1.18 3.11
N GLY A 318 -26.37 1.59 1.92
CA GLY A 318 -25.65 2.83 1.69
C GLY A 318 -24.15 2.75 1.93
N ARG A 319 -23.56 1.57 2.18
CA ARG A 319 -22.11 1.39 2.20
C ARG A 319 -21.57 1.17 0.79
N LEU A 320 -20.39 1.73 0.51
CA LEU A 320 -19.69 1.45 -0.74
C LEU A 320 -18.93 0.14 -0.61
N TYR A 321 -19.20 -0.80 -1.51
CA TYR A 321 -18.50 -2.07 -1.60
C TYR A 321 -17.42 -2.00 -2.69
N ILE A 322 -16.21 -2.45 -2.37
CA ILE A 322 -15.09 -2.51 -3.31
C ILE A 322 -14.47 -3.91 -3.25
N SER A 323 -14.60 -4.67 -4.33
CA SER A 323 -13.94 -5.96 -4.47
C SER A 323 -12.47 -5.74 -4.80
N CYS A 324 -11.55 -6.21 -3.96
CA CYS A 324 -10.11 -6.12 -4.22
C CYS A 324 -9.47 -7.51 -4.26
N PHE A 325 -8.34 -7.62 -4.96
CA PHE A 325 -7.35 -8.63 -4.57
C PHE A 325 -6.91 -8.35 -3.13
N GLY A 326 -6.90 -9.37 -2.27
CA GLY A 326 -6.68 -9.18 -0.83
C GLY A 326 -7.97 -8.98 -0.01
N GLY A 327 -9.13 -9.25 -0.59
CA GLY A 327 -10.43 -9.22 0.09
C GLY A 327 -11.24 -7.96 -0.19
N ALA A 328 -12.56 -8.05 -0.05
CA ALA A 328 -13.45 -6.94 -0.32
C ALA A 328 -13.54 -5.96 0.86
N VAL A 329 -13.61 -4.67 0.55
CA VAL A 329 -13.68 -3.58 1.52
C VAL A 329 -15.06 -2.93 1.47
N LEU A 330 -15.62 -2.66 2.64
CA LEU A 330 -16.76 -1.80 2.84
C LEU A 330 -16.25 -0.43 3.29
N VAL A 331 -16.76 0.63 2.67
CA VAL A 331 -16.47 2.01 3.05
C VAL A 331 -17.76 2.63 3.57
N SER A 332 -17.73 3.06 4.83
CA SER A 332 -18.87 3.77 5.44
C SER A 332 -19.06 5.15 4.81
N PRO A 333 -20.25 5.77 4.95
CA PRO A 333 -20.47 7.16 4.54
C PRO A 333 -19.45 8.17 5.11
N GLU A 334 -18.92 7.90 6.30
CA GLU A 334 -17.89 8.69 6.98
C GLU A 334 -16.48 8.41 6.43
N GLY A 335 -16.32 7.33 5.67
CA GLY A 335 -15.05 6.94 5.04
C GLY A 335 -14.22 5.94 5.84
N ASP A 336 -14.83 5.28 6.82
CA ASP A 336 -14.18 4.21 7.59
C ASP A 336 -14.16 2.90 6.79
N PHE A 337 -13.07 2.15 6.93
CA PHE A 337 -12.88 0.87 6.24
C PHE A 337 -13.23 -0.29 7.15
N GLU A 338 -13.93 -1.26 6.58
CA GLU A 338 -14.18 -2.57 7.18
C GLU A 338 -14.01 -3.66 6.12
N MET A 339 -13.56 -4.85 6.52
CA MET A 339 -13.56 -5.99 5.59
C MET A 339 -14.96 -6.53 5.43
N ALA A 340 -15.39 -6.76 4.18
CA ALA A 340 -16.66 -7.41 3.92
C ALA A 340 -16.60 -8.88 4.38
N ASP A 341 -17.52 -9.26 5.25
CA ASP A 341 -17.80 -10.65 5.60
C ASP A 341 -19.12 -11.10 4.94
N SER A 342 -19.22 -12.39 4.66
CA SER A 342 -20.43 -13.09 4.24
C SER A 342 -21.67 -12.75 5.08
N GLY A 343 -21.53 -12.55 6.39
CA GLY A 343 -22.63 -12.15 7.27
C GLY A 343 -23.07 -10.68 7.16
N MET A 344 -22.25 -9.84 6.52
CA MET A 344 -22.51 -8.40 6.35
C MET A 344 -23.10 -8.05 5.00
N LEU A 345 -23.05 -8.98 4.04
CA LEU A 345 -23.56 -8.79 2.71
C LEU A 345 -25.04 -9.18 2.65
N PRO A 346 -25.91 -8.38 2.02
CA PRO A 346 -27.31 -8.74 1.85
C PRO A 346 -27.40 -10.08 1.11
N ALA A 347 -28.28 -10.96 1.60
CA ALA A 347 -28.56 -12.23 0.95
C ALA A 347 -29.09 -11.99 -0.47
N LYS A 348 -28.70 -12.87 -1.40
CA LYS A 348 -29.08 -12.81 -2.82
C LYS A 348 -30.59 -12.83 -3.03
#